data_AF-A0A1F0IWH1-F1
#
_entry.id   AF-A0A1F0IWH1-F1
#
_cell.length_a   1.000
_cell.length_b   1.000
_cell.length_c   1.000
_cell.angle_alpha   90.00
_cell.angle_beta   90.00
_cell.angle_gamma   90.00
#
_symmetry.space_group_name_H-M   'P 1'
#
loop_
_entity.id
_entity.type
_entity.pdbx_description
1 polymer ?
#
loop_
_entity_poly.entity_id
_entity_poly.type
_entity_poly.pdbx_seq_one_letter_code
_entity_poly.pdbx_strand_id
1 'polypeptide(L)'
;MKRQSILFVRSMWVVILFTTLAACKDTDNRVFGDDFEFPALTDENTIRFTVNVVGDWRQLDIVASGGRMVIDWGNGRIQKIEDPSSMSGGVVYRYGNKGLYEVRIWAEELQLIDISGLLLPLSHLYLGNMPRMKSLALNSISDTRELDLNTFCPNVESINIGSFADLEHLEIEDCFRLRSIQVYSNPKLTSIEFGSHPEAESLYCSYNGFSSLSLKSLPALRDIDLSSNEVLSHLELNEKTSISAILIQGCAFQSITDILKCCPSLRELSCSYNKLTELDLSDNSNISELRCEHNQLTRLMVPQGSLLEHLYCHSNQLDEDALNTLFDSLGQVLEPAIYYPTPPRQYRISFNDNPGADDCNRNILNDKNWIVENK
;
A
#
# COMPACT_ATOMS: atom_id res chain seq x y z
N MET A 1 -102.59 13.01 -7.33
CA MET A 1 -101.46 13.51 -8.15
C MET A 1 -100.23 12.66 -7.84
N LYS A 2 -99.63 12.04 -8.88
CA LYS A 2 -98.25 11.46 -9.09
C LYS A 2 -97.37 11.20 -7.84
N ARG A 3 -96.64 10.08 -7.65
CA ARG A 3 -96.00 9.12 -8.58
C ARG A 3 -95.50 7.90 -7.75
N GLN A 4 -95.62 6.67 -8.27
CA GLN A 4 -94.88 5.48 -7.83
C GLN A 4 -93.71 5.21 -8.79
N SER A 5 -92.62 4.59 -8.32
CA SER A 5 -91.62 3.91 -9.17
C SER A 5 -90.93 2.79 -8.38
N ILE A 6 -90.90 1.60 -8.99
CA ILE A 6 -90.39 0.32 -8.50
C ILE A 6 -89.01 0.07 -9.13
N LEU A 7 -88.08 -0.53 -8.38
CA LEU A 7 -86.83 -1.13 -8.89
C LEU A 7 -86.93 -2.66 -8.86
N PHE A 8 -86.27 -3.32 -9.82
CA PHE A 8 -86.53 -4.69 -10.27
C PHE A 8 -85.21 -5.51 -10.29
N VAL A 9 -85.34 -6.85 -10.15
CA VAL A 9 -84.43 -7.96 -10.59
C VAL A 9 -83.20 -8.24 -9.69
N ARG A 10 -82.69 -9.46 -9.47
CA ARG A 10 -83.16 -10.88 -9.32
C ARG A 10 -81.87 -11.72 -9.08
N SER A 11 -82.02 -12.87 -8.44
CA SER A 11 -81.03 -13.85 -7.94
C SER A 11 -80.05 -14.50 -8.94
N MET A 12 -78.87 -15.00 -8.48
CA MET A 12 -78.43 -16.41 -8.65
C MET A 12 -77.08 -16.76 -7.97
N TRP A 13 -77.09 -17.85 -7.18
CA TRP A 13 -76.10 -18.91 -6.94
C TRP A 13 -74.59 -18.71 -7.23
N VAL A 14 -73.72 -19.04 -6.26
CA VAL A 14 -72.28 -19.27 -6.47
C VAL A 14 -71.88 -20.65 -5.93
N VAL A 15 -71.19 -21.39 -6.81
CA VAL A 15 -70.63 -22.74 -6.68
C VAL A 15 -69.31 -22.69 -5.90
N ILE A 16 -69.07 -23.66 -5.01
CA ILE A 16 -67.81 -23.88 -4.31
C ILE A 16 -66.87 -24.67 -5.24
N LEU A 17 -65.70 -24.11 -5.55
CA LEU A 17 -64.62 -24.82 -6.27
C LEU A 17 -63.37 -24.86 -5.37
N PHE A 18 -62.91 -26.07 -5.08
CA PHE A 18 -61.68 -26.37 -4.33
C PHE A 18 -60.45 -25.80 -5.07
N THR A 19 -59.66 -24.95 -4.41
CA THR A 19 -58.31 -24.60 -4.86
C THR A 19 -57.31 -25.54 -4.19
N THR A 20 -56.67 -26.36 -5.02
CA THR A 20 -55.49 -27.13 -4.64
C THR A 20 -54.35 -26.16 -4.33
N LEU A 21 -53.86 -26.17 -3.08
CA LEU A 21 -52.60 -25.56 -2.68
C LEU A 21 -51.47 -26.29 -3.43
N ALA A 22 -51.00 -25.69 -4.54
CA ALA A 22 -49.71 -26.04 -5.10
C ALA A 22 -48.65 -25.51 -4.13
N ALA A 23 -47.97 -26.43 -3.44
CA ALA A 23 -46.79 -26.12 -2.65
C ALA A 23 -45.77 -25.44 -3.57
N CYS A 24 -45.36 -24.22 -3.21
CA CYS A 24 -44.21 -23.57 -3.81
C CYS A 24 -43.01 -24.51 -3.67
N LYS A 25 -42.34 -24.78 -4.79
CA LYS A 25 -41.00 -25.39 -4.82
C LYS A 25 -40.13 -24.59 -3.84
N ASP A 26 -39.54 -25.25 -2.85
CA ASP A 26 -38.40 -24.70 -2.11
C ASP A 26 -37.37 -24.27 -3.15
N THR A 27 -37.26 -22.97 -3.41
CA THR A 27 -36.15 -22.43 -4.18
C THR A 27 -34.94 -22.60 -3.27
N ASP A 28 -34.05 -23.52 -3.64
CA ASP A 28 -32.79 -23.73 -2.96
C ASP A 28 -31.95 -22.44 -3.07
N ASN A 29 -32.16 -21.49 -2.16
CA ASN A 29 -31.51 -20.17 -2.11
C ASN A 29 -30.02 -20.27 -1.69
N ARG A 30 -29.42 -21.46 -1.85
CA ARG A 30 -28.00 -21.71 -1.71
C ARG A 30 -27.21 -21.12 -2.86
N VAL A 31 -27.74 -21.12 -4.08
CA VAL A 31 -27.06 -20.52 -5.25
C VAL A 31 -27.83 -19.30 -5.72
N PHE A 32 -27.16 -18.17 -5.91
CA PHE A 32 -27.77 -16.92 -6.35
C PHE A 32 -26.83 -16.09 -7.24
N GLY A 33 -27.34 -15.03 -7.85
CA GLY A 33 -26.60 -14.20 -8.80
C GLY A 33 -26.91 -14.54 -10.25
N ASP A 34 -25.95 -14.33 -11.14
CA ASP A 34 -26.12 -14.51 -12.58
C ASP A 34 -26.20 -15.99 -12.98
N ASP A 35 -26.86 -16.26 -14.12
CA ASP A 35 -27.11 -17.63 -14.58
C ASP A 35 -26.04 -18.11 -15.56
N PHE A 36 -25.04 -18.82 -15.04
CA PHE A 36 -24.04 -19.52 -15.84
C PHE A 36 -23.52 -20.79 -15.14
N GLU A 37 -22.93 -21.69 -15.91
CA GLU A 37 -22.28 -22.91 -15.43
C GLU A 37 -20.82 -22.64 -15.05
N PHE A 38 -20.35 -23.29 -13.99
CA PHE A 38 -19.00 -23.15 -13.45
C PHE A 38 -18.42 -24.52 -13.05
N PRO A 39 -17.09 -24.69 -13.04
CA PRO A 39 -16.49 -25.96 -12.67
C PRO A 39 -16.62 -26.23 -11.16
N ALA A 40 -16.28 -27.45 -10.74
CA ALA A 40 -16.12 -27.73 -9.32
C ALA A 40 -15.00 -26.84 -8.73
N LEU A 41 -15.25 -26.30 -7.54
CA LEU A 41 -14.29 -25.49 -6.80
C LEU A 41 -13.25 -26.41 -6.16
N THR A 42 -11.99 -26.29 -6.61
CA THR A 42 -10.84 -27.03 -6.08
C THR A 42 -9.82 -26.04 -5.53
N ASP A 43 -8.87 -26.50 -4.72
CA ASP A 43 -7.78 -25.63 -4.27
C ASP A 43 -7.00 -25.09 -5.49
N GLU A 44 -6.66 -25.93 -6.47
CA GLU A 44 -5.90 -25.53 -7.67
C GLU A 44 -6.50 -24.38 -8.49
N ASN A 45 -7.83 -24.22 -8.49
CA ASN A 45 -8.54 -23.23 -9.31
C ASN A 45 -9.23 -22.12 -8.51
N THR A 46 -9.01 -22.06 -7.19
CA THR A 46 -9.65 -21.05 -6.35
C THR A 46 -8.67 -20.26 -5.49
N ILE A 47 -9.02 -19.01 -5.21
CA ILE A 47 -8.49 -18.30 -4.06
C ILE A 47 -9.29 -18.77 -2.85
N ARG A 48 -8.60 -19.23 -1.81
CA ARG A 48 -9.22 -19.72 -0.57
C ARG A 48 -8.67 -18.96 0.62
N PHE A 49 -9.54 -18.57 1.53
CA PHE A 49 -9.14 -18.00 2.82
C PHE A 49 -10.25 -18.24 3.85
N THR A 50 -9.89 -18.12 5.13
CA THR A 50 -10.83 -18.23 6.24
C THR A 50 -11.20 -16.85 6.75
N VAL A 51 -12.50 -16.57 6.79
CA VAL A 51 -13.07 -15.38 7.44
C VAL A 51 -13.42 -15.74 8.88
N ASN A 52 -12.86 -15.01 9.84
CA ASN A 52 -13.23 -15.15 11.24
C ASN A 52 -14.22 -14.06 11.66
N VAL A 53 -15.48 -14.46 11.83
CA VAL A 53 -16.57 -13.54 12.21
C VAL A 53 -16.69 -13.53 13.74
N VAL A 54 -16.07 -12.51 14.35
CA VAL A 54 -16.24 -12.18 15.76
C VAL A 54 -17.36 -11.15 15.93
N GLY A 55 -18.25 -11.32 16.91
CA GLY A 55 -19.36 -10.37 17.17
C GLY A 55 -20.67 -10.69 16.44
N ASP A 56 -21.61 -9.74 16.43
CA ASP A 56 -23.00 -10.01 16.03
C ASP A 56 -23.21 -10.06 14.51
N TRP A 57 -22.40 -9.33 13.74
CA TRP A 57 -22.29 -9.46 12.29
C TRP A 57 -20.98 -8.85 11.78
N ARG A 58 -20.57 -9.29 10.59
CA ARG A 58 -19.41 -8.75 9.86
C ARG A 58 -19.66 -8.73 8.36
N GLN A 59 -18.98 -7.84 7.65
CA GLN A 59 -19.09 -7.65 6.21
C GLN A 59 -17.74 -7.89 5.54
N LEU A 60 -17.74 -8.72 4.50
CA LEU A 60 -16.64 -8.99 3.61
C LEU A 60 -16.89 -8.28 2.28
N ASP A 61 -15.96 -7.42 1.90
CA ASP A 61 -15.94 -6.68 0.64
C ASP A 61 -14.80 -7.21 -0.25
N ILE A 62 -15.12 -7.53 -1.50
CA ILE A 62 -14.17 -8.06 -2.49
C ILE A 62 -14.26 -7.19 -3.74
N VAL A 63 -13.19 -6.48 -4.07
CA VAL A 63 -13.12 -5.78 -5.36
C VAL A 63 -12.42 -6.71 -6.34
N ALA A 64 -13.05 -6.96 -7.48
CA ALA A 64 -12.52 -7.86 -8.48
C ALA A 64 -12.84 -7.38 -9.89
N SER A 65 -12.03 -7.77 -10.87
CA SER A 65 -12.31 -7.54 -12.29
C SER A 65 -11.82 -8.69 -13.15
N GLY A 66 -12.43 -8.85 -14.32
CA GLY A 66 -12.02 -9.84 -15.33
C GLY A 66 -12.80 -11.14 -15.24
N GLY A 67 -13.46 -11.46 -16.36
CA GLY A 67 -14.20 -12.72 -16.54
C GLY A 67 -15.36 -12.90 -15.56
N ARG A 68 -15.90 -14.13 -15.59
CA ARG A 68 -16.93 -14.58 -14.64
C ARG A 68 -16.28 -15.00 -13.33
N MET A 69 -17.00 -14.80 -12.24
CA MET A 69 -16.55 -15.14 -10.89
C MET A 69 -17.64 -15.87 -10.11
N VAL A 70 -17.23 -16.86 -9.33
CA VAL A 70 -18.09 -17.60 -8.39
C VAL A 70 -17.46 -17.56 -7.02
N ILE A 71 -18.25 -17.23 -6.00
CA ILE A 71 -17.82 -17.19 -4.61
C ILE A 71 -18.66 -18.17 -3.80
N ASP A 72 -18.02 -19.19 -3.22
CA ASP A 72 -18.57 -19.94 -2.09
C ASP A 72 -18.22 -19.20 -0.80
N TRP A 73 -19.24 -18.75 -0.08
CA TRP A 73 -19.08 -17.95 1.13
C TRP A 73 -18.76 -18.78 2.38
N GLY A 74 -18.62 -20.10 2.26
CA GLY A 74 -18.24 -20.99 3.37
C GLY A 74 -19.39 -21.33 4.32
N ASN A 75 -20.61 -20.87 4.02
CA ASN A 75 -21.83 -21.20 4.76
C ASN A 75 -22.87 -21.94 3.90
N GLY A 76 -22.42 -22.58 2.82
CA GLY A 76 -23.25 -23.28 1.85
C GLY A 76 -23.98 -22.36 0.88
N ARG A 77 -23.63 -21.06 0.85
CA ARG A 77 -24.13 -20.10 -0.13
C ARG A 77 -23.07 -19.83 -1.20
N ILE A 78 -23.50 -19.89 -2.45
CA ILE A 78 -22.70 -19.67 -3.64
C ILE A 78 -23.29 -18.48 -4.40
N GLN A 79 -22.44 -17.51 -4.74
CA GLN A 79 -22.80 -16.35 -5.55
C GLN A 79 -22.10 -16.42 -6.91
N LYS A 80 -22.87 -16.27 -7.98
CA LYS A 80 -22.40 -16.22 -9.37
C LYS A 80 -22.43 -14.77 -9.88
N ILE A 81 -21.36 -14.34 -10.55
CA ILE A 81 -21.21 -12.97 -11.03
C ILE A 81 -20.62 -13.03 -12.45
N GLU A 82 -21.35 -12.50 -13.44
CA GLU A 82 -20.95 -12.53 -14.84
C GLU A 82 -19.84 -11.51 -15.14
N ASP A 83 -19.91 -10.34 -14.51
CA ASP A 83 -18.88 -9.29 -14.61
C ASP A 83 -18.68 -8.58 -13.25
N PRO A 84 -17.64 -8.93 -12.47
CA PRO A 84 -17.39 -8.32 -11.18
C PRO A 84 -16.98 -6.84 -11.27
N SER A 85 -16.52 -6.37 -12.45
CA SER A 85 -16.15 -4.96 -12.63
C SER A 85 -17.37 -4.03 -12.70
N SER A 86 -18.55 -4.57 -12.99
CA SER A 86 -19.81 -3.82 -13.00
C SER A 86 -20.35 -3.50 -11.60
N MET A 87 -19.81 -4.14 -10.56
CA MET A 87 -20.27 -3.98 -9.19
C MET A 87 -19.66 -2.75 -8.51
N SER A 88 -20.43 -1.67 -8.46
CA SER A 88 -20.04 -0.44 -7.77
C SER A 88 -19.75 -0.72 -6.29
N GLY A 89 -18.49 -0.53 -5.88
CA GLY A 89 -18.02 -0.80 -4.51
C GLY A 89 -17.58 -2.24 -4.24
N GLY A 90 -17.53 -3.10 -5.27
CA GLY A 90 -17.14 -4.51 -5.12
C GLY A 90 -18.30 -5.42 -4.71
N VAL A 91 -17.98 -6.71 -4.54
CA VAL A 91 -18.88 -7.75 -4.08
C VAL A 91 -18.93 -7.72 -2.56
N VAL A 92 -20.13 -7.53 -2.02
CA VAL A 92 -20.34 -7.39 -0.58
C VAL A 92 -21.12 -8.57 -0.04
N TYR A 93 -20.61 -9.21 1.01
CA TYR A 93 -21.31 -10.27 1.73
C TYR A 93 -21.32 -10.05 3.23
N ARG A 94 -22.47 -10.33 3.86
CA ARG A 94 -22.66 -10.12 5.30
C ARG A 94 -22.88 -11.45 6.00
N TYR A 95 -22.01 -11.74 6.95
CA TYR A 95 -22.15 -12.85 7.88
C TYR A 95 -22.95 -12.41 9.10
N GLY A 96 -24.09 -13.06 9.32
CA GLY A 96 -24.98 -12.78 10.46
C GLY A 96 -24.74 -13.65 11.70
N ASN A 97 -23.87 -14.66 11.61
CA ASN A 97 -23.56 -15.56 12.70
C ASN A 97 -22.05 -15.57 12.97
N LYS A 98 -21.67 -15.82 14.22
CA LYS A 98 -20.27 -16.07 14.59
C LYS A 98 -19.83 -17.40 14.01
N GLY A 99 -18.59 -17.44 13.55
CA GLY A 99 -18.01 -18.66 13.01
C GLY A 99 -16.76 -18.42 12.20
N LEU A 100 -16.16 -19.53 11.79
CA LEU A 100 -15.10 -19.58 10.79
C LEU A 100 -15.76 -20.00 9.48
N TYR A 101 -15.54 -19.21 8.43
CA TYR A 101 -16.10 -19.46 7.11
C TYR A 101 -14.97 -19.59 6.11
N GLU A 102 -14.85 -20.76 5.50
CA GLU A 102 -13.88 -20.98 4.43
C GLU A 102 -14.47 -20.45 3.12
N VAL A 103 -13.98 -19.31 2.67
CA VAL A 103 -14.39 -18.68 1.42
C VAL A 103 -13.55 -19.25 0.29
N ARG A 104 -14.18 -19.57 -0.83
CA ARG A 104 -13.51 -19.98 -2.07
C ARG A 104 -14.00 -19.14 -3.23
N ILE A 105 -13.07 -18.58 -3.99
CA ILE A 105 -13.36 -17.74 -5.16
C ILE A 105 -12.77 -18.43 -6.38
N TRP A 106 -13.64 -18.87 -7.29
CA TRP A 106 -13.26 -19.28 -8.63
C TRP A 106 -13.47 -18.13 -9.60
N ALA A 107 -12.57 -17.97 -10.55
CA ALA A 107 -12.75 -17.02 -11.65
C ALA A 107 -12.01 -17.49 -12.90
N GLU A 108 -12.58 -17.23 -14.07
CA GLU A 108 -12.06 -17.74 -15.34
C GLU A 108 -10.90 -16.88 -15.88
N GLU A 109 -11.04 -15.56 -15.80
CA GLU A 109 -10.11 -14.58 -16.39
C GLU A 109 -9.84 -13.43 -15.41
N LEU A 110 -9.69 -13.74 -14.13
CA LEU A 110 -9.48 -12.75 -13.06
C LEU A 110 -8.22 -11.92 -13.34
N GLN A 111 -8.38 -10.61 -13.42
CA GLN A 111 -7.28 -9.67 -13.67
C GLN A 111 -6.95 -8.82 -12.45
N LEU A 112 -7.93 -8.61 -11.57
CA LEU A 112 -7.73 -7.88 -10.32
C LEU A 112 -8.48 -8.59 -9.22
N ILE A 113 -7.85 -8.69 -8.05
CA ILE A 113 -8.54 -8.95 -6.80
C ILE A 113 -7.95 -8.08 -5.68
N ASP A 114 -8.83 -7.50 -4.90
CA ASP A 114 -8.52 -6.78 -3.67
C ASP A 114 -9.46 -7.27 -2.56
N ILE A 115 -8.84 -7.89 -1.55
CA ILE A 115 -9.48 -8.36 -0.32
C ILE A 115 -8.94 -7.61 0.91
N SER A 116 -8.35 -6.43 0.70
CA SER A 116 -7.63 -5.63 1.70
C SER A 116 -8.52 -4.73 2.56
N GLY A 117 -9.74 -4.43 2.10
CA GLY A 117 -10.62 -3.39 2.66
C GLY A 117 -11.31 -3.73 3.99
N LEU A 118 -10.78 -4.66 4.79
CA LEU A 118 -11.60 -5.40 5.73
C LEU A 118 -11.31 -5.10 7.20
N LEU A 119 -12.35 -4.69 7.94
CA LEU A 119 -12.41 -4.78 9.41
C LEU A 119 -12.58 -6.24 9.90
N LEU A 120 -12.27 -7.21 9.04
CA LEU A 120 -12.47 -8.63 9.25
C LEU A 120 -11.12 -9.34 9.21
N PRO A 121 -10.72 -10.05 10.28
CA PRO A 121 -9.51 -10.85 10.26
C PRO A 121 -9.67 -12.01 9.26
N LEU A 122 -8.82 -12.02 8.24
CA LEU A 122 -8.66 -13.13 7.31
C LEU A 122 -7.50 -14.01 7.75
N SER A 123 -7.56 -15.31 7.45
CA SER A 123 -6.48 -16.24 7.77
C SER A 123 -6.38 -17.39 6.76
N HIS A 124 -5.30 -18.16 6.82
CA HIS A 124 -5.12 -19.37 6.02
C HIS A 124 -5.32 -19.12 4.50
N LEU A 125 -4.68 -18.09 3.96
CA LEU A 125 -4.76 -17.76 2.55
C LEU A 125 -4.08 -18.84 1.71
N TYR A 126 -4.74 -19.21 0.62
CA TYR A 126 -4.20 -20.02 -0.45
C TYR A 126 -4.63 -19.40 -1.78
N LEU A 127 -3.71 -19.30 -2.73
CA LEU A 127 -4.01 -18.84 -4.08
C LEU A 127 -3.93 -20.02 -5.03
N GLY A 128 -4.97 -20.25 -5.82
CA GLY A 128 -4.92 -21.14 -6.99
C GLY A 128 -4.20 -20.47 -8.17
N ASN A 129 -4.03 -21.22 -9.25
CA ASN A 129 -3.39 -20.70 -10.47
C ASN A 129 -4.30 -19.65 -11.16
N MET A 130 -3.86 -18.39 -11.15
CA MET A 130 -4.54 -17.22 -11.72
C MET A 130 -3.63 -16.54 -12.77
N PRO A 131 -3.40 -17.15 -13.93
CA PRO A 131 -2.36 -16.71 -14.88
C PRO A 131 -2.68 -15.39 -15.58
N ARG A 132 -3.91 -14.87 -15.43
CA ARG A 132 -4.38 -13.60 -15.99
C ARG A 132 -4.32 -12.44 -15.01
N MET A 133 -3.95 -12.71 -13.75
CA MET A 133 -3.84 -11.71 -12.71
C MET A 133 -2.87 -10.61 -13.13
N LYS A 134 -3.31 -9.36 -13.03
CA LYS A 134 -2.50 -8.16 -13.26
C LYS A 134 -2.29 -7.37 -11.98
N SER A 135 -3.29 -7.34 -11.10
CA SER A 135 -3.23 -6.58 -9.84
C SER A 135 -3.74 -7.42 -8.68
N LEU A 136 -2.89 -7.60 -7.68
CA LEU A 136 -3.20 -8.38 -6.48
C LEU A 136 -3.04 -7.51 -5.24
N ALA A 137 -4.12 -7.32 -4.48
CA ALA A 137 -4.10 -6.62 -3.21
C ALA A 137 -4.60 -7.53 -2.08
N LEU A 138 -3.70 -7.81 -1.13
CA LEU A 138 -3.90 -8.69 0.00
C LEU A 138 -3.46 -7.94 1.26
N ASN A 139 -4.37 -7.72 2.20
CA ASN A 139 -4.03 -7.06 3.45
C ASN A 139 -4.69 -7.72 4.65
N SER A 140 -4.04 -7.61 5.81
CA SER A 140 -4.60 -8.00 7.12
C SER A 140 -4.94 -9.49 7.22
N ILE A 141 -3.98 -10.33 6.80
CA ILE A 141 -4.12 -11.79 6.77
C ILE A 141 -3.19 -12.42 7.82
N SER A 142 -3.74 -13.29 8.68
CA SER A 142 -2.98 -14.08 9.66
C SER A 142 -2.79 -15.54 9.22
N ASP A 143 -2.00 -16.29 9.98
CA ASP A 143 -1.83 -17.75 9.80
C ASP A 143 -1.42 -18.15 8.36
N THR A 144 -0.70 -17.26 7.68
CA THR A 144 -0.16 -17.46 6.32
C THR A 144 1.32 -17.09 6.37
N ARG A 145 2.17 -18.12 6.44
CA ARG A 145 3.64 -17.95 6.60
C ARG A 145 4.37 -17.82 5.29
N GLU A 146 3.81 -18.37 4.23
CA GLU A 146 4.42 -18.45 2.91
C GLU A 146 3.41 -17.97 1.88
N LEU A 147 3.87 -17.15 0.94
CA LEU A 147 3.10 -16.71 -0.21
C LEU A 147 3.98 -16.79 -1.45
N ASP A 148 3.74 -17.81 -2.28
CA ASP A 148 4.47 -18.03 -3.52
C ASP A 148 3.66 -17.46 -4.70
N LEU A 149 4.05 -16.31 -5.25
CA LEU A 149 3.38 -15.75 -6.44
C LEU A 149 3.96 -16.27 -7.76
N ASN A 150 5.13 -16.91 -7.72
CA ASN A 150 5.81 -17.48 -8.90
C ASN A 150 4.91 -18.51 -9.57
N THR A 151 4.26 -19.36 -8.77
CA THR A 151 3.38 -20.42 -9.28
C THR A 151 1.96 -19.94 -9.52
N PHE A 152 1.42 -19.06 -8.68
CA PHE A 152 0.01 -18.70 -8.71
C PHE A 152 -0.33 -17.52 -9.62
N CYS A 153 0.51 -16.49 -9.67
CA CYS A 153 0.23 -15.26 -10.40
C CYS A 153 1.44 -14.76 -11.21
N PRO A 154 2.09 -15.57 -12.07
CA PRO A 154 3.38 -15.22 -12.70
C PRO A 154 3.33 -14.00 -13.65
N ASN A 155 2.14 -13.57 -14.07
CA ASN A 155 1.97 -12.41 -14.95
C ASN A 155 1.53 -11.13 -14.22
N VAL A 156 1.54 -11.13 -12.88
CA VAL A 156 1.13 -9.98 -12.09
C VAL A 156 2.01 -8.77 -12.39
N GLU A 157 1.38 -7.60 -12.51
CA GLU A 157 2.01 -6.32 -12.84
C GLU A 157 2.12 -5.41 -11.61
N SER A 158 1.19 -5.57 -10.65
CA SER A 158 1.13 -4.79 -9.41
C SER A 158 0.77 -5.69 -8.23
N ILE A 159 1.54 -5.59 -7.14
CA ILE A 159 1.24 -6.25 -5.88
C ILE A 159 1.14 -5.25 -4.74
N ASN A 160 0.17 -5.47 -3.85
CA ASN A 160 0.01 -4.79 -2.57
C ASN A 160 -0.21 -5.85 -1.50
N ILE A 161 0.83 -6.17 -0.73
CA ILE A 161 0.86 -7.24 0.27
C ILE A 161 1.18 -6.61 1.62
N GLY A 162 0.14 -6.43 2.43
CA GLY A 162 0.20 -5.60 3.62
C GLY A 162 -0.25 -6.30 4.89
N SER A 163 0.37 -6.01 6.03
CA SER A 163 -0.16 -6.38 7.35
C SER A 163 -0.34 -7.89 7.55
N PHE A 164 0.57 -8.72 7.06
CA PHE A 164 0.59 -10.15 7.39
C PHE A 164 1.42 -10.36 8.65
N ALA A 165 0.76 -10.69 9.76
CA ALA A 165 1.42 -10.88 11.05
C ALA A 165 2.40 -12.07 11.07
N ASP A 166 2.18 -13.05 10.19
CA ASP A 166 2.87 -14.34 10.19
C ASP A 166 3.73 -14.59 8.94
N LEU A 167 3.71 -13.71 7.94
CA LEU A 167 4.43 -13.90 6.67
C LEU A 167 5.94 -13.88 6.90
N GLU A 168 6.58 -15.00 6.59
CA GLU A 168 8.02 -15.22 6.70
C GLU A 168 8.69 -15.31 5.33
N HIS A 169 7.96 -15.82 4.32
CA HIS A 169 8.46 -16.02 2.96
C HIS A 169 7.48 -15.48 1.92
N LEU A 170 7.99 -14.66 1.00
CA LEU A 170 7.28 -14.14 -0.16
C LEU A 170 8.13 -14.39 -1.39
N GLU A 171 7.64 -15.20 -2.32
CA GLU A 171 8.32 -15.53 -3.57
C GLU A 171 7.67 -14.76 -4.73
N ILE A 172 8.47 -13.94 -5.41
CA ILE A 172 8.03 -13.07 -6.53
C ILE A 172 9.01 -13.06 -7.70
N GLU A 173 10.07 -13.85 -7.64
CA GLU A 173 11.22 -13.81 -8.54
C GLU A 173 10.83 -14.09 -10.01
N ASP A 174 9.84 -14.95 -10.22
CA ASP A 174 9.32 -15.35 -11.53
C ASP A 174 8.10 -14.52 -11.98
N CYS A 175 7.72 -13.49 -11.21
CA CYS A 175 6.68 -12.53 -11.61
C CYS A 175 7.23 -11.48 -12.59
N PHE A 176 7.63 -11.91 -13.79
CA PHE A 176 8.43 -11.11 -14.74
C PHE A 176 7.81 -9.80 -15.22
N ARG A 177 6.53 -9.53 -14.91
CA ARG A 177 5.81 -8.32 -15.33
C ARG A 177 5.62 -7.30 -14.23
N LEU A 178 6.16 -7.53 -13.03
CA LEU A 178 6.03 -6.61 -11.90
C LEU A 178 6.61 -5.23 -12.20
N ARG A 179 5.78 -4.20 -11.97
CA ARG A 179 6.10 -2.77 -12.13
C ARG A 179 5.89 -1.97 -10.86
N SER A 180 4.94 -2.39 -10.03
CA SER A 180 4.62 -1.76 -8.74
C SER A 180 4.65 -2.80 -7.64
N ILE A 181 5.55 -2.60 -6.68
CA ILE A 181 5.77 -3.53 -5.57
C ILE A 181 5.50 -2.78 -4.27
N GLN A 182 4.42 -3.16 -3.59
CA GLN A 182 4.08 -2.66 -2.25
C GLN A 182 4.02 -3.85 -1.30
N VAL A 183 4.97 -3.95 -0.37
CA VAL A 183 5.05 -5.04 0.62
C VAL A 183 5.33 -4.43 1.98
N TYR A 184 4.31 -4.26 2.82
CA TYR A 184 4.45 -3.46 4.05
C TYR A 184 3.82 -4.10 5.28
N SER A 185 4.28 -3.70 6.46
CA SER A 185 3.72 -4.17 7.74
C SER A 185 3.77 -5.69 7.92
N ASN A 186 4.81 -6.36 7.41
CA ASN A 186 5.03 -7.79 7.57
C ASN A 186 6.24 -8.03 8.49
N PRO A 187 6.07 -7.97 9.82
CA PRO A 187 7.20 -7.90 10.76
C PRO A 187 8.06 -9.18 10.81
N LYS A 188 7.54 -10.32 10.35
CA LYS A 188 8.29 -11.59 10.25
C LYS A 188 8.97 -11.79 8.89
N LEU A 189 8.72 -10.93 7.91
CA LEU A 189 9.36 -11.00 6.60
C LEU A 189 10.73 -10.33 6.72
N THR A 190 11.77 -11.14 6.93
CA THR A 190 13.14 -10.66 7.21
C THR A 190 14.04 -10.59 5.98
N SER A 191 13.62 -11.20 4.87
CA SER A 191 14.33 -11.23 3.60
C SER A 191 13.34 -11.37 2.45
N ILE A 192 13.71 -10.85 1.29
CA ILE A 192 12.98 -11.03 0.03
C ILE A 192 13.98 -11.01 -1.11
N GLU A 193 13.84 -11.94 -2.05
CA GLU A 193 14.54 -11.88 -3.33
C GLU A 193 13.55 -11.33 -4.36
N PHE A 194 13.90 -10.20 -4.99
CA PHE A 194 13.00 -9.56 -5.94
C PHE A 194 13.02 -10.21 -7.32
N GLY A 195 13.95 -11.09 -7.65
CA GLY A 195 14.17 -11.50 -9.05
C GLY A 195 14.42 -10.32 -9.99
N SER A 196 14.33 -10.53 -11.30
CA SER A 196 14.64 -9.50 -12.31
C SER A 196 13.38 -8.77 -12.77
N HIS A 197 13.20 -7.53 -12.30
CA HIS A 197 12.08 -6.66 -12.72
C HIS A 197 12.58 -5.34 -13.32
N PRO A 198 12.95 -5.33 -14.61
CA PRO A 198 13.58 -4.18 -15.25
C PRO A 198 12.65 -2.98 -15.47
N GLU A 199 11.34 -3.15 -15.26
CA GLU A 199 10.33 -2.11 -15.47
C GLU A 199 9.72 -1.59 -14.15
N ALA A 200 10.21 -2.06 -12.99
CA ALA A 200 9.77 -1.57 -11.69
C ALA A 200 10.32 -0.16 -11.42
N GLU A 201 9.42 0.83 -11.39
CA GLU A 201 9.79 2.24 -11.15
C GLU A 201 9.64 2.65 -9.67
N SER A 202 8.80 1.93 -8.91
CA SER A 202 8.50 2.26 -7.50
C SER A 202 8.49 1.03 -6.60
N LEU A 203 9.07 1.20 -5.40
CA LEU A 203 9.18 0.16 -4.39
C LEU A 203 8.77 0.73 -3.03
N TYR A 204 7.71 0.17 -2.44
CA TYR A 204 7.21 0.55 -1.11
C TYR A 204 7.25 -0.65 -0.18
N CYS A 205 8.31 -0.74 0.62
CA CYS A 205 8.60 -1.87 1.49
C CYS A 205 8.80 -1.47 2.96
N SER A 206 7.90 -0.65 3.51
CA SER A 206 7.99 -0.13 4.88
C SER A 206 7.45 -1.11 5.94
N TYR A 207 7.89 -0.97 7.19
CA TYR A 207 7.40 -1.78 8.33
C TYR A 207 7.56 -3.31 8.18
N ASN A 208 8.68 -3.79 7.61
CA ASN A 208 9.00 -5.22 7.58
C ASN A 208 10.18 -5.54 8.53
N GLY A 209 10.64 -6.79 8.51
CA GLY A 209 11.76 -7.28 9.34
C GLY A 209 13.12 -7.24 8.65
N PHE A 210 13.29 -6.49 7.55
CA PHE A 210 14.50 -6.54 6.73
C PHE A 210 15.73 -6.01 7.49
N SER A 211 16.83 -6.78 7.46
CA SER A 211 18.13 -6.33 8.00
C SER A 211 19.09 -5.83 6.91
N SER A 212 18.95 -6.37 5.70
CA SER A 212 19.65 -5.96 4.48
C SER A 212 18.76 -6.24 3.26
N LEU A 213 18.89 -5.42 2.21
CA LEU A 213 18.22 -5.66 0.92
C LEU A 213 19.18 -5.42 -0.25
N SER A 214 19.03 -6.22 -1.30
CA SER A 214 19.67 -5.97 -2.59
C SER A 214 18.62 -5.52 -3.60
N LEU A 215 18.81 -4.32 -4.16
CA LEU A 215 17.92 -3.75 -5.18
C LEU A 215 18.60 -3.74 -6.57
N LYS A 216 19.72 -4.44 -6.73
CA LYS A 216 20.48 -4.51 -7.99
C LYS A 216 19.66 -5.07 -9.15
N SER A 217 18.67 -5.90 -8.86
CA SER A 217 17.79 -6.51 -9.86
C SER A 217 16.60 -5.62 -10.28
N LEU A 218 16.52 -4.40 -9.74
CA LEU A 218 15.48 -3.41 -10.00
C LEU A 218 16.09 -2.12 -10.61
N PRO A 219 16.67 -2.19 -11.83
CA PRO A 219 17.49 -1.11 -12.38
C PRO A 219 16.73 0.19 -12.73
N ALA A 220 15.40 0.13 -12.85
CA ALA A 220 14.57 1.27 -13.24
C ALA A 220 13.95 2.04 -12.06
N LEU A 221 14.28 1.68 -10.81
CA LEU A 221 13.71 2.35 -9.63
C LEU A 221 14.00 3.84 -9.62
N ARG A 222 12.96 4.61 -9.30
CA ARG A 222 12.99 6.06 -9.08
C ARG A 222 12.64 6.43 -7.66
N ASP A 223 11.61 5.79 -7.11
CA ASP A 223 11.04 6.13 -5.81
C ASP A 223 11.05 4.89 -4.90
N ILE A 224 11.72 5.01 -3.76
CA ILE A 224 11.94 3.92 -2.82
C ILE A 224 11.53 4.36 -1.42
N ASP A 225 10.61 3.63 -0.82
CA ASP A 225 10.28 3.73 0.60
C ASP A 225 10.57 2.42 1.32
N LEU A 226 11.57 2.44 2.20
CA LEU A 226 11.97 1.35 3.09
C LEU A 226 11.85 1.78 4.55
N SER A 227 11.05 2.80 4.84
CA SER A 227 10.94 3.36 6.18
C SER A 227 10.44 2.32 7.20
N SER A 228 10.80 2.51 8.45
CA SER A 228 10.37 1.67 9.58
C SER A 228 10.76 0.19 9.46
N ASN A 229 11.82 -0.13 8.72
CA ASN A 229 12.51 -1.42 8.86
C ASN A 229 13.57 -1.28 9.96
N GLU A 230 13.17 -1.49 11.22
CA GLU A 230 13.94 -1.08 12.41
C GLU A 230 15.36 -1.66 12.51
N VAL A 231 15.63 -2.77 11.83
CA VAL A 231 16.93 -3.45 11.81
C VAL A 231 17.69 -3.31 10.47
N LEU A 232 17.10 -2.63 9.48
CA LEU A 232 17.71 -2.42 8.16
C LEU A 232 18.90 -1.50 8.27
N SER A 233 20.08 -1.99 7.90
CA SER A 233 21.33 -1.26 8.05
C SER A 233 22.21 -1.27 6.80
N HIS A 234 21.80 -2.00 5.76
CA HIS A 234 22.56 -2.17 4.54
C HIS A 234 21.65 -2.26 3.31
N LEU A 235 22.03 -1.55 2.24
CA LEU A 235 21.42 -1.65 0.92
C LEU A 235 22.49 -1.88 -0.13
N GLU A 236 22.23 -2.83 -1.03
CA GLU A 236 23.02 -2.97 -2.24
C GLU A 236 22.29 -2.36 -3.43
N LEU A 237 22.95 -1.40 -4.08
CA LEU A 237 22.45 -0.71 -5.26
C LEU A 237 23.39 -0.92 -6.44
N ASN A 238 22.89 -0.71 -7.65
CA ASN A 238 23.75 -0.54 -8.82
C ASN A 238 24.47 0.81 -8.75
N GLU A 239 25.61 0.94 -9.44
CA GLU A 239 26.23 2.25 -9.60
C GLU A 239 25.36 3.15 -10.50
N LYS A 240 25.32 4.46 -10.19
CA LYS A 240 24.64 5.48 -11.00
C LYS A 240 23.16 5.15 -11.28
N THR A 241 22.44 4.80 -10.23
CA THR A 241 20.99 4.58 -10.28
C THR A 241 20.23 5.83 -10.75
N SER A 242 19.00 5.61 -11.23
CA SER A 242 18.05 6.68 -11.57
C SER A 242 17.16 7.10 -10.39
N ILE A 243 17.52 6.68 -9.16
CA ILE A 243 16.73 6.94 -7.95
C ILE A 243 16.69 8.44 -7.68
N SER A 244 15.48 8.99 -7.61
CA SER A 244 15.18 10.38 -7.31
C SER A 244 14.73 10.60 -5.87
N ALA A 245 14.10 9.60 -5.25
CA ALA A 245 13.64 9.67 -3.87
C ALA A 245 13.99 8.39 -3.11
N ILE A 246 14.61 8.55 -1.94
CA ILE A 246 14.87 7.43 -1.02
C ILE A 246 14.42 7.79 0.41
N LEU A 247 13.53 6.97 0.94
CA LEU A 247 12.98 7.08 2.28
C LEU A 247 13.42 5.85 3.07
N ILE A 248 14.30 6.06 4.05
CA ILE A 248 14.87 5.04 4.94
C ILE A 248 14.73 5.51 6.40
N GLN A 249 13.66 6.25 6.70
CA GLN A 249 13.38 6.74 8.05
C GLN A 249 13.22 5.56 9.02
N GLY A 250 13.67 5.68 10.27
CA GLY A 250 13.36 4.68 11.31
C GLY A 250 14.00 3.31 11.06
N CYS A 251 15.20 3.32 10.46
CA CYS A 251 16.00 2.13 10.21
C CYS A 251 17.20 2.08 11.19
N ALA A 252 18.24 1.31 10.86
CA ALA A 252 19.44 1.14 11.68
C ALA A 252 20.75 1.59 10.98
N PHE A 253 20.67 2.47 9.99
CA PHE A 253 21.85 2.96 9.28
C PHE A 253 22.78 3.76 10.19
N GLN A 254 24.06 3.42 10.17
CA GLN A 254 25.15 4.18 10.81
C GLN A 254 25.90 5.07 9.82
N SER A 255 25.85 4.71 8.53
CA SER A 255 26.33 5.50 7.41
C SER A 255 25.49 5.18 6.18
N ILE A 256 25.32 6.18 5.31
CA ILE A 256 24.65 6.05 4.01
C ILE A 256 25.55 6.49 2.85
N THR A 257 26.86 6.65 3.09
CA THR A 257 27.81 7.14 2.09
C THR A 257 27.81 6.29 0.81
N ASP A 258 27.65 4.97 0.93
CA ASP A 258 27.62 4.09 -0.24
C ASP A 258 26.31 4.21 -1.04
N ILE A 259 25.19 4.50 -0.37
CA ILE A 259 23.92 4.83 -1.04
C ILE A 259 24.10 6.13 -1.84
N LEU A 260 24.67 7.17 -1.23
CA LEU A 260 24.85 8.47 -1.85
C LEU A 260 25.72 8.42 -3.11
N LYS A 261 26.79 7.61 -3.09
CA LYS A 261 27.65 7.36 -4.28
C LYS A 261 26.88 6.70 -5.43
N CYS A 262 25.93 5.83 -5.11
CA CYS A 262 25.12 5.13 -6.10
C CYS A 262 23.96 5.98 -6.65
N CYS A 263 23.57 7.07 -5.98
CA CYS A 263 22.39 7.87 -6.31
C CYS A 263 22.73 9.34 -6.66
N PRO A 264 23.43 9.61 -7.78
CA PRO A 264 23.80 10.98 -8.18
C PRO A 264 22.59 11.86 -8.59
N SER A 265 21.44 11.25 -8.91
CA SER A 265 20.21 11.94 -9.32
C SER A 265 19.22 12.19 -8.18
N LEU A 266 19.62 11.91 -6.92
CA LEU A 266 18.76 12.03 -5.76
C LEU A 266 18.28 13.46 -5.55
N ARG A 267 16.97 13.62 -5.32
CA ARG A 267 16.28 14.90 -5.07
C ARG A 267 15.67 14.94 -3.68
N GLU A 268 15.18 13.80 -3.20
CA GLU A 268 14.56 13.66 -1.88
C GLU A 268 15.28 12.56 -1.10
N LEU A 269 15.75 12.92 0.09
CA LEU A 269 16.38 12.01 1.03
C LEU A 269 15.71 12.14 2.39
N SER A 270 15.04 11.07 2.83
CA SER A 270 14.60 10.92 4.21
C SER A 270 15.39 9.81 4.89
N CYS A 271 16.25 10.20 5.83
CA CYS A 271 17.09 9.32 6.64
C CYS A 271 16.97 9.61 8.14
N SER A 272 15.86 10.23 8.56
CA SER A 272 15.61 10.54 9.96
C SER A 272 15.43 9.29 10.82
N TYR A 273 15.59 9.42 12.13
CA TYR A 273 15.48 8.30 13.08
C TYR A 273 16.42 7.13 12.73
N ASN A 274 17.67 7.43 12.40
CA ASN A 274 18.74 6.45 12.19
C ASN A 274 19.84 6.64 13.26
N LYS A 275 21.03 6.08 13.01
CA LYS A 275 22.20 6.18 13.89
C LYS A 275 23.37 6.85 13.18
N LEU A 276 23.09 7.76 12.25
CA LEU A 276 24.12 8.45 11.46
C LEU A 276 24.92 9.39 12.36
N THR A 277 26.25 9.33 12.26
CA THR A 277 27.17 10.25 12.97
C THR A 277 27.70 11.36 12.07
N GLU A 278 27.70 11.13 10.76
CA GLU A 278 28.07 12.11 9.74
C GLU A 278 27.19 11.94 8.50
N LEU A 279 26.95 13.06 7.81
CA LEU A 279 26.23 13.08 6.54
C LEU A 279 26.91 14.07 5.59
N ASP A 280 27.55 13.54 4.56
CA ASP A 280 28.21 14.32 3.50
C ASP A 280 27.43 14.22 2.19
N LEU A 281 26.78 15.32 1.80
CA LEU A 281 26.02 15.45 0.56
C LEU A 281 26.75 16.32 -0.47
N SER A 282 28.05 16.60 -0.30
CA SER A 282 28.80 17.56 -1.12
C SER A 282 28.76 17.23 -2.62
N ASP A 283 28.62 15.94 -2.98
CA ASP A 283 28.51 15.46 -4.36
C ASP A 283 27.06 15.29 -4.85
N ASN A 284 26.05 15.54 -4.01
CA ASN A 284 24.63 15.34 -4.31
C ASN A 284 23.90 16.69 -4.53
N SER A 285 24.32 17.42 -5.58
CA SER A 285 23.82 18.78 -5.89
C SER A 285 22.35 18.90 -6.31
N ASN A 286 21.66 17.77 -6.51
CA ASN A 286 20.26 17.74 -6.95
C ASN A 286 19.26 17.63 -5.80
N ILE A 287 19.72 17.41 -4.57
CA ILE A 287 18.84 17.29 -3.40
C ILE A 287 18.14 18.63 -3.16
N SER A 288 16.81 18.59 -3.10
CA SER A 288 15.94 19.71 -2.74
C SER A 288 15.22 19.49 -1.41
N GLU A 289 15.03 18.23 -1.00
CA GLU A 289 14.44 17.88 0.30
C GLU A 289 15.34 16.92 1.07
N LEU A 290 15.72 17.33 2.28
CA LEU A 290 16.53 16.55 3.21
C LEU A 290 15.86 16.46 4.58
N ARG A 291 15.55 15.22 5.00
CA ARG A 291 15.15 14.88 6.36
C ARG A 291 16.22 14.01 7.00
N CYS A 292 16.89 14.53 8.01
CA CYS A 292 17.97 13.85 8.74
C CYS A 292 17.88 14.08 10.25
N GLU A 293 16.73 14.55 10.73
CA GLU A 293 16.43 14.73 12.15
C GLU A 293 16.50 13.41 12.94
N HIS A 294 16.67 13.51 14.26
CA HIS A 294 16.74 12.34 15.15
C HIS A 294 17.84 11.35 14.75
N ASN A 295 19.04 11.87 14.51
CA ASN A 295 20.27 11.09 14.31
C ASN A 295 21.31 11.47 15.38
N GLN A 296 22.58 11.10 15.17
CA GLN A 296 23.71 11.44 16.02
C GLN A 296 24.72 12.32 15.27
N LEU A 297 24.25 13.12 14.30
CA LEU A 297 25.12 13.86 13.40
C LEU A 297 25.95 14.89 14.17
N THR A 298 27.27 14.74 14.13
CA THR A 298 28.21 15.79 14.56
C THR A 298 28.68 16.64 13.38
N ARG A 299 28.40 16.20 12.15
CA ARG A 299 28.75 16.88 10.91
C ARG A 299 27.69 16.66 9.84
N LEU A 300 27.20 17.74 9.25
CA LEU A 300 26.31 17.74 8.09
C LEU A 300 26.89 18.68 7.03
N MET A 301 27.25 18.13 5.87
CA MET A 301 27.77 18.91 4.75
C MET A 301 26.82 18.84 3.57
N VAL A 302 26.64 20.00 2.94
CA VAL A 302 25.85 20.16 1.71
C VAL A 302 26.70 20.89 0.67
N PRO A 303 26.36 20.79 -0.62
CA PRO A 303 27.06 21.52 -1.67
C PRO A 303 27.06 23.02 -1.42
N GLN A 304 28.13 23.71 -1.80
CA GLN A 304 28.18 25.17 -1.69
C GLN A 304 27.11 25.83 -2.57
N GLY A 305 26.35 26.75 -1.99
CA GLY A 305 25.22 27.38 -2.64
C GLY A 305 23.96 26.51 -2.70
N SER A 306 23.86 25.47 -1.87
CA SER A 306 22.72 24.54 -1.88
C SER A 306 21.39 25.23 -1.60
N LEU A 307 20.39 24.96 -2.44
CA LEU A 307 19.04 25.48 -2.35
C LEU A 307 18.06 24.37 -1.96
N LEU A 308 18.19 23.86 -0.73
CA LEU A 308 17.24 22.90 -0.15
C LEU A 308 15.93 23.61 0.18
N GLU A 309 14.84 23.20 -0.46
CA GLU A 309 13.49 23.70 -0.18
C GLU A 309 13.07 23.31 1.25
N HIS A 310 13.45 22.10 1.67
CA HIS A 310 13.19 21.58 3.01
C HIS A 310 14.45 20.94 3.60
N LEU A 311 14.93 21.46 4.73
CA LEU A 311 16.06 20.95 5.49
C LEU A 311 15.67 20.72 6.97
N TYR A 312 15.47 19.46 7.33
CA TYR A 312 15.20 19.04 8.70
C TYR A 312 16.44 18.34 9.27
N CYS A 313 17.15 19.00 10.19
CA CYS A 313 18.35 18.49 10.86
C CYS A 313 18.30 18.66 12.40
N HIS A 314 17.11 18.93 12.95
CA HIS A 314 16.91 19.04 14.40
C HIS A 314 17.16 17.71 15.14
N SER A 315 17.35 17.79 16.45
CA SER A 315 17.57 16.62 17.32
C SER A 315 18.76 15.76 16.86
N ASN A 316 19.92 16.40 16.69
CA ASN A 316 21.21 15.81 16.32
C ASN A 316 22.29 16.22 17.35
N GLN A 317 23.57 16.09 17.00
CA GLN A 317 24.72 16.46 17.83
C GLN A 317 25.57 17.57 17.18
N LEU A 318 24.94 18.44 16.38
CA LEU A 318 25.64 19.54 15.69
C LEU A 318 25.98 20.66 16.69
N ASP A 319 27.27 20.92 16.87
CA ASP A 319 27.73 22.06 17.67
C ASP A 319 27.61 23.39 16.91
N GLU A 320 28.01 24.48 17.57
CA GLU A 320 27.93 25.83 17.02
C GLU A 320 28.68 25.94 15.68
N ASP A 321 29.90 25.41 15.62
CA ASP A 321 30.77 25.45 14.44
C ASP A 321 30.18 24.65 13.28
N ALA A 322 29.64 23.46 13.55
CA ALA A 322 28.99 22.62 12.56
C ALA A 322 27.74 23.29 11.95
N LEU A 323 26.91 23.92 12.79
CA LEU A 323 25.73 24.66 12.33
C LEU A 323 26.11 25.88 11.51
N ASN A 324 27.07 26.69 11.97
CA ASN A 324 27.54 27.87 11.23
C ASN A 324 28.12 27.46 9.87
N THR A 325 28.92 26.39 9.82
CA THR A 325 29.47 25.83 8.58
C THR A 325 28.37 25.38 7.61
N LEU A 326 27.32 24.74 8.12
CA LEU A 326 26.15 24.38 7.34
C LEU A 326 25.47 25.63 6.77
N PHE A 327 25.20 26.64 7.60
CA PHE A 327 24.53 27.88 7.19
C PHE A 327 25.33 28.63 6.12
N ASP A 328 26.66 28.68 6.26
CA ASP A 328 27.55 29.28 5.27
C ASP A 328 27.49 28.57 3.91
N SER A 329 27.26 27.26 3.91
CA SER A 329 27.16 26.45 2.70
C SER A 329 25.83 26.62 1.94
N LEU A 330 24.77 27.07 2.62
CA LEU A 330 23.45 27.28 2.00
C LEU A 330 23.46 28.44 0.98
N GLY A 331 22.63 28.32 -0.05
CA GLY A 331 22.48 29.34 -1.09
C GLY A 331 21.70 30.57 -0.64
N GLN A 332 21.90 31.69 -1.33
CA GLN A 332 21.06 32.87 -1.21
C GLN A 332 19.68 32.59 -1.83
N VAL A 333 18.62 32.71 -1.04
CA VAL A 333 17.26 32.64 -1.54
C VAL A 333 16.90 34.00 -2.13
N LEU A 334 16.64 34.02 -3.44
CA LEU A 334 16.16 35.20 -4.16
C LEU A 334 14.64 35.26 -4.03
N GLU A 335 14.09 36.44 -3.75
CA GLU A 335 12.64 36.64 -3.75
C GLU A 335 12.08 36.24 -5.14
N PRO A 336 11.12 35.32 -5.21
CA PRO A 336 10.54 34.92 -6.48
C PRO A 336 9.76 36.08 -7.09
N ALA A 337 9.91 36.28 -8.41
CA ALA A 337 8.96 37.08 -9.16
C ALA A 337 7.57 36.44 -8.98
N ILE A 338 6.63 37.16 -8.36
CA ILE A 338 5.27 36.67 -8.09
C ILE A 338 4.61 36.30 -9.42
N TYR A 339 4.52 35.01 -9.71
CA TYR A 339 3.83 34.48 -10.88
C TYR A 339 2.66 33.61 -10.41
N TYR A 340 1.45 34.16 -10.47
CA TYR A 340 0.23 33.37 -10.29
C TYR A 340 0.13 32.35 -11.45
N PRO A 341 -0.24 31.08 -11.20
CA PRO A 341 -0.96 30.56 -10.03
C PRO A 341 -0.11 29.73 -9.04
N THR A 342 1.21 29.65 -9.20
CA THR A 342 2.06 28.80 -8.35
C THR A 342 2.49 29.54 -7.07
N PRO A 343 2.28 28.95 -5.88
CA PRO A 343 2.85 29.48 -4.65
C PRO A 343 4.38 29.63 -4.79
N PRO A 344 4.99 30.66 -4.18
CA PRO A 344 6.43 30.80 -4.17
C PRO A 344 7.07 29.59 -3.48
N ARG A 345 8.17 29.06 -4.05
CA ARG A 345 9.00 28.07 -3.37
C ARG A 345 9.46 28.63 -2.02
N GLN A 346 9.41 27.80 -1.00
CA GLN A 346 9.82 28.17 0.35
C GLN A 346 11.05 27.35 0.70
N TYR A 347 12.04 28.00 1.31
CA TYR A 347 13.30 27.39 1.72
C TYR A 347 13.35 27.40 3.23
N ARG A 348 13.12 26.22 3.82
CA ARG A 348 12.83 26.03 5.24
C ARG A 348 13.91 25.21 5.90
N ILE A 349 14.34 25.63 7.08
CA ILE A 349 15.32 24.93 7.89
C ILE A 349 14.83 24.76 9.34
N SER A 350 14.97 23.55 9.87
CA SER A 350 14.76 23.23 11.29
C SER A 350 16.01 22.55 11.85
N PHE A 351 16.63 23.16 12.85
CA PHE A 351 17.88 22.70 13.47
C PHE A 351 17.84 22.70 15.01
N ASN A 352 16.65 22.82 15.60
CA ASN A 352 16.46 22.83 17.06
C ASN A 352 16.96 21.54 17.73
N ASP A 353 17.07 21.52 19.05
CA ASP A 353 17.55 20.35 19.82
C ASP A 353 18.93 19.82 19.39
N ASN A 354 19.77 20.69 18.83
CA ASN A 354 21.20 20.48 18.63
C ASN A 354 21.97 21.27 19.70
N PRO A 355 23.14 20.78 20.17
CA PRO A 355 23.93 21.48 21.20
C PRO A 355 24.36 22.88 20.77
N GLY A 356 24.58 23.14 19.48
CA GLY A 356 24.93 24.48 18.97
C GLY A 356 23.74 25.40 18.67
N ALA A 357 22.49 24.95 18.84
CA ALA A 357 21.32 25.67 18.33
C ALA A 357 21.10 27.05 18.98
N ASP A 358 21.49 27.21 20.25
CA ASP A 358 21.35 28.46 20.99
C ASP A 358 22.47 29.47 20.69
N ASP A 359 23.67 28.98 20.36
CA ASP A 359 24.87 29.82 20.15
C ASP A 359 25.16 30.11 18.67
N CYS A 360 24.54 29.37 17.73
CA CYS A 360 24.76 29.55 16.30
C CYS A 360 24.37 30.94 15.77
N ASN A 361 25.04 31.38 14.69
CA ASN A 361 24.82 32.66 14.04
C ASN A 361 23.64 32.61 13.07
N ARG A 362 22.42 32.74 13.62
CA ARG A 362 21.17 32.77 12.84
C ARG A 362 21.07 33.91 11.83
N ASN A 363 21.91 34.95 11.95
CA ASN A 363 21.91 36.06 10.98
C ASN A 363 22.33 35.57 9.59
N ILE A 364 23.18 34.54 9.48
CA ILE A 364 23.57 33.96 8.19
C ILE A 364 22.32 33.48 7.43
N LEU A 365 21.39 32.81 8.11
CA LEU A 365 20.14 32.32 7.53
C LEU A 365 19.21 33.48 7.13
N ASN A 366 19.09 34.50 7.99
CA ASN A 366 18.28 35.69 7.73
C ASN A 366 18.78 36.46 6.50
N ASP A 367 20.09 36.70 6.42
CA ASP A 367 20.73 37.40 5.29
C ASP A 367 20.53 36.63 3.98
N LYS A 368 20.48 35.29 4.06
CA LYS A 368 20.19 34.40 2.94
C LYS A 368 18.71 34.19 2.66
N ASN A 369 17.80 34.85 3.38
CA ASN A 369 16.33 34.73 3.27
C ASN A 369 15.77 33.31 3.52
N TRP A 370 16.39 32.53 4.41
CA TRP A 370 15.88 31.22 4.82
C TRP A 370 14.81 31.36 5.90
N ILE A 371 13.78 30.51 5.82
CA ILE A 371 12.72 30.44 6.83
C ILE A 371 13.16 29.46 7.92
N VAL A 372 13.42 29.96 9.12
CA VAL A 372 13.71 29.11 10.29
C VAL A 372 12.40 28.62 10.91
N GLU A 373 12.21 27.31 10.96
CA GLU A 373 11.04 26.70 11.58
C GLU A 373 11.28 26.45 13.08
N ASN A 374 10.39 27.01 13.90
CA ASN A 374 10.40 26.80 15.34
C ASN A 374 9.17 25.95 15.69
N LYS A 375 9.41 24.68 16.02
CA LYS A 375 8.45 23.64 16.44
C LYS A 375 7.75 22.87 15.33
#